data_AF-A0A822EWL7-F1
#
_entry.id   AF-A0A822EWL7-F1
#
_cell.length_a   1.000
_cell.length_b   1.000
_cell.length_c   1.000
_cell.angle_alpha   90.00
_cell.angle_beta   90.00
_cell.angle_gamma   90.00
#
_symmetry.space_group_name_H-M   'P 1'
#
loop_
_entity.id
_entity.type
_entity.pdbx_description
1 polymer ?
#
loop_
_entity_poly.entity_id
_entity_poly.type
_entity_poly.pdbx_seq_one_letter_code
_entity_poly.pdbx_strand_id
1 'polypeptide(L)' 'RILIPRFFRTLFDGGVNEVYFQLKQTKEIFHNPTLSLDCEQASMVTCFGKPPHIKV' A
#
# COMPACT_ATOMS: atom_id res chain seq x y z
N ARG A 1 -9.58 -13.48 2.83
CA ARG A 1 -9.85 -12.48 1.77
C ARG A 1 -10.83 -11.38 2.19
N ILE A 2 -11.91 -11.68 2.94
CA ILE A 2 -12.95 -10.69 3.28
C ILE A 2 -12.48 -9.45 4.07
N LEU A 3 -11.37 -9.55 4.81
CA LEU A 3 -10.82 -8.41 5.57
C LEU A 3 -9.81 -7.56 4.78
N ILE A 4 -9.43 -7.95 3.56
CA ILE A 4 -8.49 -7.17 2.75
C ILE A 4 -9.03 -5.76 2.47
N PRO A 5 -10.30 -5.55 2.07
CA PRO A 5 -10.84 -4.21 1.90
C PRO A 5 -10.81 -3.39 3.19
N ARG A 6 -11.09 -4.03 4.34
CA ARG A 6 -11.05 -3.36 5.65
C ARG A 6 -9.64 -2.95 6.05
N PHE A 7 -8.64 -3.78 5.81
CA PHE A 7 -7.23 -3.44 6.06
C PHE A 7 -6.80 -2.18 5.29
N PHE A 8 -7.12 -2.08 4.00
CA PHE A 8 -6.79 -0.87 3.25
C PHE A 8 -7.59 0.35 3.75
N ARG A 9 -8.87 0.17 4.10
CA ARG A 9 -9.72 1.24 4.65
C ARG A 9 -9.13 1.86 5.91
N THR A 10 -8.58 1.06 6.84
CA THR A 10 -8.05 1.59 8.11
C THR A 10 -6.87 2.54 7.93
N LEU A 11 -6.13 2.48 6.82
CA LEU A 11 -5.07 3.44 6.52
C LEU A 11 -5.65 4.85 6.32
N PHE A 12 -6.72 4.95 5.54
CA PHE A 12 -7.39 6.21 5.23
C PHE A 12 -8.19 6.75 6.42
N ASP A 13 -8.84 5.88 7.18
CA ASP A 13 -9.47 6.26 8.45
C ASP A 13 -8.44 6.83 9.44
N GLY A 14 -7.17 6.45 9.31
CA GLY A 14 -6.02 7.00 10.05
C GLY A 14 -5.46 8.33 9.51
N GLY A 15 -6.08 8.94 8.51
CA GLY A 15 -5.68 10.25 7.96
C GLY A 15 -4.70 10.19 6.78
N VAL A 16 -4.38 9.00 6.28
CA VAL A 16 -3.65 8.84 5.01
C VAL A 16 -4.54 9.32 3.86
N ASN A 17 -4.01 10.15 2.97
CA ASN A 17 -4.69 10.61 1.77
C ASN A 17 -4.20 9.87 0.51
N GLU A 18 -2.97 9.38 0.51
CA GLU A 18 -2.37 8.66 -0.60
C GLU A 18 -1.53 7.49 -0.09
N VAL A 19 -1.59 6.34 -0.78
CA VAL A 19 -0.74 5.18 -0.51
C VAL A 19 -0.28 4.56 -1.81
N TYR A 20 1.01 4.24 -1.92
CA TYR A 20 1.57 3.50 -3.04
C TYR A 20 2.71 2.58 -2.59
N PHE A 21 3.05 1.60 -3.42
CA PHE A 21 4.16 0.67 -3.18
C PHE A 21 5.27 0.97 -4.19
N GLN A 22 6.48 1.20 -3.69
CA GLN A 22 7.67 1.29 -4.52
C GLN A 22 8.44 -0.03 -4.40
N LEU A 23 8.64 -0.69 -5.54
CA LEU A 23 9.37 -1.95 -5.63
C LEU A 23 10.69 -1.70 -6.37
N LYS A 24 11.80 -2.10 -5.77
CA LYS A 24 13.14 -2.02 -6.38
C LYS A 24 13.78 -3.41 -6.42
N GLN A 25 14.54 -3.68 -7.48
CA GLN A 25 15.28 -4.94 -7.66
C GLN A 25 14.40 -6.18 -7.43
N THR A 26 13.25 -6.24 -8.08
CA THR A 26 12.31 -7.36 -7.98
C THR A 26 12.87 -8.60 -8.66
N LYS A 27 12.63 -9.78 -8.07
CA LYS A 27 12.93 -11.08 -8.65
C LYS A 27 11.63 -11.81 -8.95
N GLU A 28 11.43 -12.13 -10.22
CA GLU A 28 10.26 -12.86 -10.70
C GLU A 28 10.60 -14.34 -10.93
N ILE A 29 9.72 -15.23 -10.48
CA ILE A 29 9.84 -16.68 -10.65
C ILE A 29 8.52 -17.22 -11.18
N PHE A 30 8.54 -17.71 -12.42
CA PHE A 30 7.38 -18.30 -13.07
C PHE A 30 7.25 -19.77 -12.67
N HIS A 31 6.12 -20.11 -12.04
CA HIS A 31 5.65 -21.47 -11.85
C HIS A 31 4.39 -21.66 -12.71
N ASN A 32 3.99 -22.91 -12.95
CA ASN A 32 2.72 -23.18 -13.62
C ASN A 32 1.65 -23.51 -12.57
N PRO A 33 0.60 -22.69 -12.33
CA PRO A 33 0.14 -21.52 -13.10
C PRO A 33 0.43 -20.14 -12.45
N THR A 34 1.33 -20.07 -11.45
CA THR A 34 1.51 -18.88 -10.60
C THR A 34 2.85 -18.19 -10.80
N LEU A 35 2.86 -16.86 -10.71
CA LEU A 35 4.08 -16.05 -10.64
C LEU A 35 4.38 -15.67 -9.19
N SER A 36 5.60 -15.92 -8.74
CA SER A 36 6.12 -15.39 -7.48
C SER A 36 6.93 -14.13 -7.76
N LEU A 37 6.63 -13.03 -7.09
CA LEU A 37 7.40 -11.79 -7.15
C LEU A 37 8.00 -11.53 -5.77
N ASP A 38 9.32 -11.59 -5.68
CA ASP A 38 10.10 -11.32 -4.47
C ASP A 38 10.75 -9.93 -4.58
N CYS A 39 10.71 -9.14 -3.52
CA CYS A 39 11.24 -7.78 -3.50
C CYS A 39 11.71 -7.41 -2.09
N GLU A 40 13.01 -7.55 -1.86
CA GLU A 40 13.63 -7.18 -0.58
C GLU A 40 13.59 -5.67 -0.31
N GLN A 41 13.60 -4.85 -1.38
CA GLN A 41 13.54 -3.39 -1.31
C GLN A 41 12.15 -2.85 -1.66
N ALA A 42 11.12 -3.46 -1.10
CA ALA A 42 9.76 -2.96 -1.17
C ALA A 42 9.50 -1.92 -0.08
N SER A 43 8.97 -0.76 -0.45
CA SER A 43 8.47 0.23 0.51
C SER A 43 7.02 0.56 0.24
N MET A 44 6.24 0.64 1.32
CA MET A 44 4.90 1.22 1.31
C MET A 44 5.04 2.69 1.71
N VAL A 45 4.65 3.59 0.83
CA VAL A 45 4.70 5.03 1.07
C VAL A 45 3.29 5.54 1.30
N THR A 46 3.09 6.29 2.38
CA THR A 46 1.82 6.93 2.74
C THR A 46 2.00 8.43 2.87
N CYS A 47 1.13 9.20 2.21
CA CYS A 47 1.08 10.65 2.38
C CYS A 47 -0.13 11.01 3.25
N PHE A 48 0.10 11.71 4.35
CA PHE A 48 -0.96 12.28 5.18
C PHE A 48 -1.38 13.65 4.61
N GLY A 49 -2.68 13.89 4.51
CA GLY A 49 -3.19 15.20 4.12
C GLY A 49 -2.90 16.25 5.20
N LYS A 50 -2.81 17.54 4.81
CA LYS A 50 -2.85 18.63 5.80
C LYS A 50 -4.14 18.51 6.62
N PRO A 51 -4.12 18.79 7.94
CA PRO A 51 -5.35 18.79 8.72
C PRO A 51 -6.36 19.72 8.05
N PRO A 52 -7.64 19.34 7.94
CA PRO A 52 -8.64 20.25 7.41
C PRO A 52 -8.58 21.53 8.25
N HIS A 53 -8.37 22.66 7.60
CA HIS A 53 -8.61 23.96 8.22
C HIS A 53 -10.11 24.02 8.51
N ILE A 54 -10.50 23.59 9.70
CA ILE A 54 -11.85 23.83 10.21
C ILE A 54 -11.91 25.33 10.46
N LYS A 55 -12.43 26.08 9.48
CA LYS A 55 -13.00 27.39 9.76
C LYS A 55 -14.29 27.13 10.51
N VAL A 56 -14.26 27.37 11.83
CA VAL A 56 -15.46 27.61 12.63
C VAL A 56 -15.89 29.05 12.40
#